data_AF-A0AA96IPZ4-F1
#
_entry.id   AF-A0AA96IPZ4-F1
#
_cell.length_a   1.000
_cell.length_b   1.000
_cell.length_c   1.000
_cell.angle_alpha   90.00
_cell.angle_beta   90.00
_cell.angle_gamma   90.00
#
_symmetry.space_group_name_H-M   'P 1'
#
loop_
_entity.id
_entity.type
_entity.pdbx_description
1 polymer ?
#
loop_
_entity_poly.entity_id
_entity_poly.type
_entity_poly.pdbx_seq_one_letter_code
_entity_poly.pdbx_strand_id
1 'polypeptide(L)'
;MLDIGFLELLLIGIVGLLVLGPERLPKAARTTGMWIGKIKRTVSGMQREISAQLEAEELRQKISEQQKKLDQSLKQAKRDVESIASPASHSKQTSEDTEERAARASARLDDALESVHETPAPPSDTPPAEADPNKDRTQP
;
A
#
# COMPACT_ATOMS: atom_id res chain seq x y z
N MET A 1 37.19 21.53 15.10
CA MET A 1 37.84 20.29 15.54
C MET A 1 37.75 20.31 17.05
N LEU A 2 36.97 19.41 17.63
CA LEU A 2 36.88 19.24 19.08
C LEU A 2 37.68 17.99 19.39
N ASP A 3 39.00 18.13 19.43
CA ASP A 3 39.94 17.09 19.86
C ASP A 3 39.93 16.98 21.39
N ILE A 4 38.73 16.83 21.96
CA ILE A 4 38.54 16.52 23.38
C ILE A 4 38.29 15.02 23.45
N GLY A 5 39.34 14.29 23.79
CA GLY A 5 39.28 12.88 24.12
C GLY A 5 38.81 12.67 25.56
N PHE A 6 38.68 11.38 25.90
CA PHE A 6 38.31 10.96 27.25
C PHE A 6 39.34 11.43 28.30
N LEU A 7 40.63 11.44 27.94
CA LEU A 7 41.71 11.86 28.85
C LEU A 7 41.65 13.36 29.14
N GLU A 8 41.40 14.23 28.16
CA GLU A 8 41.23 15.66 28.41
C GLU A 8 40.03 15.94 29.32
N LEU A 9 38.91 15.24 29.12
CA LEU A 9 37.73 15.37 30.01
C LEU A 9 38.06 14.94 31.45
N LEU A 10 38.80 13.85 31.62
CA LEU A 10 39.22 13.39 32.94
C LEU A 10 40.13 14.43 33.63
N LEU A 11 41.10 14.99 32.90
CA LEU A 11 42.00 16.01 33.42
C LEU A 11 41.24 17.28 33.86
N ILE A 12 40.31 17.77 33.02
CA ILE A 12 39.45 18.91 33.36
C ILE A 12 38.57 18.57 34.57
N GLY A 13 38.07 17.33 34.66
CA GLY A 13 37.34 16.84 35.82
C GLY A 13 38.16 16.93 37.10
N ILE A 14 39.39 16.42 37.10
CA ILE A 14 40.29 16.48 38.26
C ILE A 14 40.61 17.93 38.65
N VAL A 15 40.95 18.78 37.68
CA VAL A 15 41.22 20.21 37.93
C VAL A 15 39.98 20.91 38.48
N GLY A 16 38.81 20.62 37.92
CA GLY A 16 37.53 21.13 38.40
C GLY A 16 37.23 20.69 39.83
N LEU A 17 37.51 19.44 40.18
CA LEU A 17 37.37 18.91 41.54
C LEU A 17 38.31 19.62 42.51
N LEU A 18 39.52 19.96 42.09
CA LEU A 18 40.51 20.64 42.92
C LEU A 18 40.17 22.12 43.16
N VAL A 19 39.75 22.82 42.11
CA VAL A 19 39.47 24.27 42.15
C VAL A 19 38.12 24.56 42.78
N LEU A 20 37.08 23.86 42.34
CA LEU A 20 35.71 24.10 42.77
C LEU A 20 35.33 23.23 43.98
N GLY A 21 35.99 22.09 44.14
CA GLY A 21 35.68 21.11 45.18
C GLY A 21 34.71 20.01 44.70
N PRO A 22 34.83 18.78 45.23
CA PRO A 22 34.00 17.63 44.84
C PRO A 22 32.51 17.81 45.11
N GLU A 23 32.14 18.64 46.09
CA GLU A 23 30.72 18.88 46.41
C GLU A 23 30.04 19.90 45.51
N ARG A 24 30.83 20.76 44.85
CA ARG A 24 30.33 21.93 44.10
C ARG A 24 30.30 21.69 42.59
N LEU A 25 31.25 20.90 42.06
CA LEU A 25 31.24 20.46 40.66
C LEU A 25 29.92 19.80 40.24
N PRO A 26 29.35 18.81 40.96
CA PRO A 26 28.08 18.20 40.56
C PRO A 26 26.92 19.19 40.58
N LYS A 27 26.92 20.18 41.48
CA LYS A 27 25.92 21.26 41.49
C LYS A 27 26.05 22.15 40.26
N ALA A 28 27.27 22.55 39.89
CA ALA A 28 27.54 23.36 38.70
C ALA A 28 27.16 22.61 37.40
N ALA A 29 27.56 21.35 37.27
CA ALA A 29 27.22 20.52 36.12
C ALA A 29 25.71 20.35 35.95
N ARG A 30 24.96 20.18 37.06
CA ARG A 30 23.49 20.14 37.04
C ARG A 30 22.87 21.44 36.56
N THR A 31 23.35 22.58 37.06
CA THR A 31 22.84 23.90 36.63
C THR A 31 23.13 24.15 35.16
N THR A 32 24.39 23.99 34.73
CA THR A 32 24.80 24.17 33.33
C THR A 32 24.06 23.21 32.41
N GLY A 33 23.92 21.94 32.81
CA GLY A 33 23.18 20.92 32.08
C GLY A 33 21.70 21.27 31.91
N MET A 34 21.06 21.82 32.96
CA MET A 34 19.68 22.28 32.86
C MET A 34 19.54 23.44 31.85
N TRP A 35 20.48 24.38 31.84
CA TRP A 35 20.47 25.52 30.92
C TRP A 35 20.67 25.07 29.46
N ILE A 36 21.69 24.23 29.21
CA ILE A 36 21.91 23.60 27.90
C ILE A 36 20.65 22.81 27.48
N GLY A 37 20.03 22.06 28.39
CA GLY A 37 18.84 21.28 28.13
C GLY A 37 17.64 22.14 27.71
N LYS A 38 17.43 23.27 28.38
CA LYS A 38 16.38 24.25 28.03
C LYS A 38 16.62 24.84 26.64
N ILE A 39 17.85 25.27 26.36
CA ILE A 39 18.22 25.82 25.05
C ILE A 39 18.00 24.78 23.95
N LYS A 40 18.48 23.55 24.15
CA LYS A 40 18.27 22.44 23.21
C LYS A 40 16.79 22.18 22.97
N ARG A 41 15.96 22.18 24.02
CA ARG A 41 14.50 21.98 23.92
C ARG A 41 13.84 23.09 23.09
N THR A 42 14.22 24.35 23.31
CA THR A 42 13.71 25.49 22.55
C THR A 42 14.11 25.41 21.07
N VAL A 43 15.37 25.09 20.78
CA VAL A 43 15.87 24.92 19.40
C VAL A 43 15.16 23.75 18.71
N SER A 44 14.97 22.62 19.39
CA SER A 44 14.22 21.48 18.85
C SER A 44 12.74 21.82 18.61
N GLY A 45 12.13 22.66 19.46
CA GLY A 45 10.76 23.16 19.25
C GLY A 45 10.66 24.04 18.00
N MET A 46 11.59 24.99 17.85
CA MET A 46 11.67 25.87 16.67
C MET A 46 11.93 25.07 15.38
N GLN A 47 12.86 24.10 15.41
CA GLN A 47 13.08 23.19 14.29
C GLN A 47 11.81 22.45 13.92
N ARG A 48 11.04 21.98 14.90
CA ARG A 48 9.80 21.25 14.66
C ARG A 48 8.69 22.13 14.07
N GLU A 49 8.59 23.39 14.47
CA GLU A 49 7.67 24.36 13.88
C GLU A 49 8.10 24.78 12.46
N ILE A 50 9.40 24.99 12.25
CA ILE A 50 9.97 25.33 10.94
C ILE A 50 9.83 24.15 9.97
N SER A 51 10.15 22.92 10.42
CA SER A 51 9.93 21.70 9.65
C SER A 51 8.46 21.49 9.34
N ALA A 52 7.54 21.76 10.28
CA ALA A 52 6.11 21.64 10.00
C ALA A 52 5.61 22.69 8.98
N GLN A 53 6.20 23.88 8.95
CA GLN A 53 5.88 24.91 7.94
C GLN A 53 6.48 24.59 6.57
N LEU A 54 7.74 24.17 6.52
CA LEU A 54 8.40 23.75 5.29
C LEU A 54 7.78 22.47 4.71
N GLU A 55 7.43 21.49 5.54
CA GLU A 55 6.69 20.30 5.11
C GLU A 55 5.32 20.68 4.55
N ALA A 56 4.63 21.66 5.14
CA ALA A 56 3.34 22.14 4.62
C ALA A 56 3.48 22.83 3.25
N GLU A 57 4.53 23.63 3.04
CA GLU A 57 4.82 24.26 1.74
C GLU A 57 5.24 23.24 0.67
N GLU A 58 6.15 22.33 1.01
CA GLU A 58 6.58 21.27 0.09
C GLU A 58 5.43 20.32 -0.25
N LEU A 59 4.58 19.98 0.72
CA LEU A 59 3.41 19.14 0.50
C LEU A 59 2.38 19.84 -0.38
N ARG A 60 2.17 21.16 -0.20
CA ARG A 60 1.29 21.96 -1.05
C ARG A 60 1.81 22.04 -2.49
N GLN A 61 3.12 22.16 -2.67
CA GLN A 61 3.73 22.15 -3.99
C GLN A 61 3.58 20.79 -4.68
N LYS A 62 3.84 19.69 -3.98
CA LYS A 62 3.64 18.31 -4.48
C LYS A 62 2.17 18.04 -4.86
N ILE A 63 1.22 18.48 -4.04
CA ILE A 63 -0.22 18.36 -4.35
C ILE A 63 -0.61 19.19 -5.57
N SER A 64 -0.08 20.41 -5.71
CA SER A 64 -0.38 21.27 -6.87
C SER A 64 0.15 20.70 -8.19
N GLU A 65 1.34 20.09 -8.17
CA GLU A 65 1.91 19.42 -9.33
C GLU A 65 1.13 18.16 -9.70
N GLN A 66 0.69 17.39 -8.71
CA GLN A 66 -0.18 16.24 -8.94
C GLN A 66 -1.53 16.66 -9.51
N GLN A 67 -2.17 17.72 -8.99
CA GLN A 67 -3.42 18.24 -9.54
C GLN A 67 -3.27 18.66 -11.01
N LYS A 68 -2.18 19.35 -11.38
CA LYS A 68 -1.89 19.70 -12.78
C LYS A 68 -1.76 18.47 -13.68
N LYS A 69 -1.11 17.41 -13.20
CA LYS A 69 -0.99 16.15 -13.94
C LYS A 69 -2.34 15.45 -14.07
N LEU A 70 -3.14 15.41 -13.00
CA LEU A 70 -4.48 14.83 -13.01
C LEU A 70 -5.40 15.59 -13.98
N ASP A 71 -5.39 16.93 -13.99
CA ASP A 71 -6.18 17.74 -14.93
C ASP A 71 -5.78 17.49 -16.39
N GLN A 72 -4.48 17.31 -16.66
CA GLN A 72 -4.01 16.93 -17.99
C GLN A 72 -4.50 15.53 -18.37
N SER A 73 -4.35 14.55 -17.48
CA SER A 73 -4.85 13.18 -17.70
C SER A 73 -6.37 13.14 -17.88
N LEU A 74 -7.14 13.94 -17.14
CA LEU A 74 -8.59 14.04 -17.28
C LEU A 74 -9.00 14.71 -18.60
N LYS A 75 -8.27 15.75 -19.03
CA LYS A 75 -8.47 16.36 -20.36
C LYS A 75 -8.14 15.38 -21.48
N GLN A 76 -7.12 14.56 -21.30
CA GLN A 76 -6.72 13.55 -22.28
C GLN A 76 -7.75 12.43 -22.34
N ALA A 77 -8.17 11.90 -21.20
CA ALA A 77 -9.26 10.92 -21.11
C ALA A 77 -10.58 11.46 -21.68
N LYS A 78 -10.92 12.73 -21.45
CA LYS A 78 -12.09 13.36 -22.09
C LYS A 78 -11.94 13.39 -23.61
N ARG A 79 -10.79 13.78 -24.14
CA ARG A 79 -10.54 13.76 -25.60
C ARG A 79 -10.57 12.35 -26.17
N ASP A 80 -10.00 11.38 -25.48
CA ASP A 80 -9.97 9.99 -25.91
C ASP A 80 -11.39 9.43 -25.93
N VAL A 81 -12.19 9.68 -24.89
CA VAL A 81 -13.62 9.33 -24.83
C VAL A 81 -14.42 10.05 -25.90
N GLU A 82 -14.16 11.33 -26.19
CA GLU A 82 -14.86 12.08 -27.24
C GLU A 82 -14.46 11.60 -28.65
N SER A 83 -13.22 11.13 -28.82
CA SER A 83 -12.73 10.48 -30.04
C SER A 83 -13.27 9.07 -30.23
N ILE A 84 -13.60 8.37 -29.13
CA ILE A 84 -14.23 7.03 -29.10
C ILE A 84 -15.77 7.13 -29.11
N ALA A 85 -16.34 8.28 -28.77
CA ALA A 85 -17.75 8.59 -28.99
C ALA A 85 -18.02 9.02 -30.44
N SER A 86 -17.04 9.64 -31.11
CA SER A 86 -17.11 10.04 -32.53
C SER A 86 -16.93 8.95 -33.62
N PRO A 87 -16.53 7.68 -33.38
CA PRO A 87 -16.57 6.59 -34.36
C PRO A 87 -17.87 5.77 -34.25
N ALA A 88 -18.92 6.30 -33.61
CA ALA A 88 -20.25 5.68 -33.61
C ALA A 88 -20.93 5.67 -34.99
N SER A 89 -20.23 6.04 -36.07
CA SER A 89 -20.68 5.86 -37.45
C SER A 89 -20.18 4.58 -38.12
N HIS A 90 -19.37 3.73 -37.48
CA HIS A 90 -18.87 2.47 -38.09
C HIS A 90 -19.40 1.16 -37.49
N SER A 91 -20.33 1.20 -36.53
CA SER A 91 -20.91 -0.01 -35.91
C SER A 91 -22.30 -0.37 -36.49
N LYS A 92 -22.38 -0.59 -37.80
CA LYS A 92 -23.59 -1.11 -38.46
C LYS A 92 -23.42 -2.51 -39.07
N GLN A 93 -22.26 -3.14 -38.93
CA GLN A 93 -21.94 -4.36 -39.68
C GLN A 93 -21.83 -5.64 -38.82
N THR A 94 -21.99 -5.56 -37.49
CA THR A 94 -21.82 -6.72 -36.60
C THR A 94 -23.15 -7.37 -36.18
N SER A 95 -24.29 -6.76 -36.49
CA SER A 95 -25.61 -7.23 -36.05
C SER A 95 -26.12 -8.43 -36.85
N GLU A 96 -25.79 -8.53 -38.15
CA GLU A 96 -26.35 -9.57 -39.03
C GLU A 96 -25.72 -10.96 -38.80
N ASP A 97 -24.44 -11.03 -38.41
CA ASP A 97 -23.73 -12.30 -38.21
C ASP A 97 -24.13 -13.00 -36.90
N THR A 98 -24.67 -12.25 -35.93
CA THR A 98 -25.05 -12.77 -34.62
C THR A 98 -26.42 -13.46 -34.65
N GLU A 99 -27.35 -12.97 -35.47
CA GLU A 99 -28.68 -13.57 -35.63
C GLU A 99 -28.64 -14.91 -36.36
N GLU A 100 -27.82 -15.04 -37.41
CA GLU A 100 -27.72 -16.31 -38.15
C GLU A 100 -27.07 -17.42 -37.28
N ARG A 101 -26.14 -17.03 -36.41
CA ARG A 101 -25.45 -17.96 -35.50
C ARG A 101 -26.35 -18.40 -34.35
N ALA A 102 -27.22 -17.53 -33.86
CA ALA A 102 -28.22 -17.85 -32.85
C ALA A 102 -29.32 -18.78 -33.40
N ALA A 103 -29.80 -18.52 -34.62
CA ALA A 103 -30.81 -19.37 -35.27
C ALA A 103 -30.30 -20.81 -35.51
N ARG A 104 -29.04 -20.97 -35.94
CA ARG A 104 -28.42 -22.29 -36.11
C ARG A 104 -28.17 -23.02 -34.78
N ALA A 105 -27.93 -22.30 -33.70
CA ALA A 105 -27.76 -22.90 -32.38
C ALA A 105 -29.09 -23.44 -31.85
N SER A 106 -30.18 -22.69 -32.03
CA SER A 106 -31.53 -23.12 -31.63
C SER A 106 -32.02 -24.34 -32.41
N ALA A 107 -31.80 -24.39 -33.73
CA ALA A 107 -32.21 -25.55 -34.54
C ALA A 107 -31.52 -26.86 -34.13
N ARG A 108 -30.27 -26.79 -33.63
CA ARG A 108 -29.55 -27.98 -33.13
C ARG A 108 -29.99 -28.43 -31.74
N LEU A 109 -30.56 -27.52 -30.95
CA LEU A 109 -31.08 -27.84 -29.63
C LEU A 109 -32.44 -28.56 -29.73
N ASP A 110 -33.29 -28.17 -30.67
CA ASP A 110 -34.54 -28.87 -30.98
C ASP A 110 -34.30 -30.30 -31.50
N ASP A 111 -33.35 -30.48 -32.43
CA ASP A 111 -32.99 -31.80 -33.00
C ASP A 111 -32.44 -32.77 -31.93
N ALA A 112 -31.67 -32.25 -30.97
CA ALA A 112 -31.13 -33.02 -29.85
C ALA A 112 -32.18 -33.40 -28.79
N LEU A 113 -33.27 -32.63 -28.68
CA LEU A 113 -34.37 -32.93 -27.76
C LEU A 113 -35.31 -33.99 -28.33
N GLU A 114 -35.43 -34.07 -29.65
CA GLU A 114 -36.22 -35.10 -30.34
C GLU A 114 -35.55 -36.50 -30.27
N SER A 115 -34.21 -36.56 -30.21
CA SER A 115 -33.48 -37.84 -30.13
C SER A 115 -33.50 -38.52 -28.75
N VAL A 116 -34.15 -37.93 -27.74
CA VAL A 116 -34.20 -38.47 -26.35
C VAL A 116 -35.48 -39.26 -26.07
N HIS A 117 -36.48 -39.26 -26.95
CA HIS A 117 -37.78 -39.92 -26.71
C HIS A 117 -37.91 -41.38 -27.22
N GLU A 118 -36.88 -42.00 -27.78
CA GLU A 118 -36.86 -43.47 -27.99
C GLU A 118 -35.85 -44.15 -27.07
N THR A 119 -36.36 -44.98 -26.15
CA THR A 119 -35.57 -45.96 -25.38
C THR A 119 -35.84 -47.34 -25.97
N PRO A 120 -34.80 -48.16 -26.26
CA PRO A 120 -34.50 -49.25 -25.31
C PRO A 120 -33.02 -49.62 -25.14
N ALA A 121 -32.68 -49.79 -23.84
CA ALA A 121 -31.90 -50.87 -23.21
C ALA A 121 -30.34 -50.87 -23.17
N PRO A 122 -29.74 -51.36 -22.05
CA PRO A 122 -28.33 -51.20 -21.63
C PRO A 122 -27.51 -52.50 -21.87
N PRO A 123 -26.18 -52.63 -21.58
CA PRO A 123 -25.66 -52.75 -20.19
C PRO A 123 -24.19 -52.32 -19.94
N SER A 124 -23.79 -52.39 -18.65
CA SER A 124 -22.42 -52.64 -18.15
C SER A 124 -21.46 -51.42 -18.13
N ASP A 125 -20.66 -51.11 -17.08
CA ASP A 125 -20.20 -51.90 -15.95
C ASP A 125 -19.56 -51.00 -14.86
N THR A 126 -19.66 -51.46 -13.60
CA THR A 126 -18.77 -51.21 -12.43
C THR A 126 -18.99 -50.00 -11.48
N PRO A 127 -19.51 -50.27 -10.25
CA PRO A 127 -19.45 -49.44 -9.04
C PRO A 127 -18.39 -49.97 -8.02
N PRO A 128 -18.28 -49.47 -6.77
CA PRO A 128 -18.31 -48.10 -6.25
C PRO A 128 -17.11 -47.77 -5.32
N ALA A 129 -16.88 -46.48 -5.06
CA ALA A 129 -16.01 -46.02 -3.99
C ALA A 129 -16.72 -46.14 -2.63
N GLU A 130 -16.22 -47.03 -1.77
CA GLU A 130 -16.66 -47.24 -0.40
C GLU A 130 -15.69 -46.53 0.56
N ALA A 131 -16.23 -45.57 1.31
CA ALA A 131 -15.54 -44.86 2.37
C ALA A 131 -15.84 -45.57 3.71
N ASP A 132 -14.81 -46.00 4.41
CA ASP A 132 -14.93 -46.62 5.74
C ASP A 132 -14.21 -45.76 6.80
N PRO A 133 -14.88 -45.39 7.92
CA PRO A 133 -14.37 -44.46 8.92
C PRO A 133 -13.76 -45.17 10.15
N ASN A 134 -13.01 -44.37 10.93
CA ASN A 134 -12.78 -44.54 12.37
C ASN A 134 -11.77 -45.62 12.84
N LYS A 135 -10.61 -45.17 13.34
CA LYS A 135 -9.87 -45.88 14.40
C LYS A 135 -9.07 -44.86 15.23
N ASP A 136 -9.58 -44.41 16.37
CA ASP A 136 -9.66 -45.04 17.70
C ASP A 136 -8.53 -44.54 18.62
N ARG A 137 -8.99 -43.97 19.72
CA ARG A 137 -8.40 -43.79 21.05
C ARG A 137 -6.88 -43.74 21.19
N THR A 138 -6.40 -42.55 21.52
CA THR A 138 -5.21 -42.30 22.34
C THR A 138 -5.65 -41.87 23.74
N GLN A 139 -5.25 -42.64 24.76
CA GLN A 139 -4.85 -42.24 26.13
C GLN A 139 -4.95 -43.45 27.08
N PRO A 140 -4.21 -43.47 28.20
CA PRO A 140 -3.05 -42.67 28.58
C PRO A 140 -1.71 -43.40 28.44
#